data_AF-A0A925YJ42-F1
#
_entry.id   AF-A0A925YJ42-F1
#
_cell.length_a   1.000
_cell.length_b   1.000
_cell.length_c   1.000
_cell.angle_alpha   90.00
_cell.angle_beta   90.00
_cell.angle_gamma   90.00
#
_symmetry.space_group_name_H-M   'P 1'
#
loop_
_entity.id
_entity.type
_entity.pdbx_description
1 polymer ?
#
loop_
_entity_poly.entity_id
_entity_poly.type
_entity_poly.pdbx_seq_one_letter_code
_entity_poly.pdbx_strand_id
1 'polypeptide(L)'
;MTASLFVAMTAVLIANSATAQSLDTFPAKKTGAMPKKTAAMVFAKAGETWAYILADRKSLEEAIQTGQLPEVHDIVFSLRDSVVTLPYKSTALSPAKMAALKKRVDAVAILAERVDKYADEGDATKTKAEYARLRKELDAFEPLYPTNALPSSGGKPLSAADKRLFLLPGGLYTESDIVANGSTSPYQKYASVIPMHDAKVNPGDAVCPISETKPNAKLPWVIGGKTYIFCCPPCIGEFLTKAKTTPSTVKSPEGYIKK
;
A
#
# COMPACT_ATOMS: atom_id res chain seq x y z
N MET A 1 70.39 -60.94 -48.13
CA MET A 1 70.35 -60.16 -49.38
C MET A 1 69.26 -59.12 -49.25
N THR A 2 69.53 -57.89 -49.72
CA THR A 2 68.61 -56.76 -50.01
C THR A 2 67.78 -56.20 -48.85
N ALA A 3 68.08 -55.03 -48.27
CA ALA A 3 68.11 -53.66 -48.81
C ALA A 3 66.75 -52.93 -48.81
N SER A 4 66.72 -51.89 -47.98
CA SER A 4 66.27 -50.51 -48.28
C SER A 4 64.79 -50.11 -48.30
N LEU A 5 64.57 -49.05 -47.49
CA LEU A 5 63.75 -47.84 -47.65
C LEU A 5 62.22 -47.98 -47.73
N PHE A 6 61.51 -47.26 -46.85
CA PHE A 6 60.85 -46.00 -47.24
C PHE A 6 60.46 -45.17 -46.00
N VAL A 7 60.62 -43.86 -46.15
CA VAL A 7 60.31 -42.79 -45.19
C VAL A 7 58.81 -42.48 -45.20
N ALA A 8 58.21 -42.18 -44.05
CA ALA A 8 57.04 -41.31 -43.97
C ALA A 8 56.97 -40.58 -42.62
N MET A 9 57.04 -39.24 -42.68
CA MET A 9 56.60 -38.29 -41.67
C MET A 9 55.17 -38.63 -41.18
N THR A 10 54.80 -38.26 -39.95
CA THR A 10 54.04 -37.02 -39.62
C THR A 10 53.41 -37.12 -38.22
N ALA A 11 53.42 -35.97 -37.52
CA ALA A 11 52.49 -35.52 -36.47
C ALA A 11 52.46 -36.25 -35.11
N VAL A 12 53.14 -35.62 -34.14
CA VAL A 12 52.81 -35.72 -32.72
C VAL A 12 51.50 -34.94 -32.46
N LEU A 13 50.42 -35.66 -32.13
CA LEU A 13 49.22 -35.10 -31.51
C LEU A 13 49.31 -35.36 -30.00
N ILE A 14 49.47 -34.30 -29.21
CA ILE A 14 49.34 -34.36 -27.76
C ILE A 14 47.84 -34.36 -27.44
N ALA A 15 47.29 -35.53 -27.11
CA ALA A 15 45.94 -35.66 -26.58
C ALA A 15 45.96 -35.35 -25.07
N ASN A 16 45.47 -34.17 -24.68
CA ASN A 16 45.14 -33.88 -23.29
C ASN A 16 43.94 -34.75 -22.87
N SER A 17 44.21 -35.72 -22.02
CA SER A 17 43.18 -36.56 -21.41
C SER A 17 42.53 -35.80 -20.26
N ALA A 18 41.38 -35.17 -20.53
CA ALA A 18 40.49 -34.69 -19.48
C ALA A 18 39.81 -35.91 -18.84
N THR A 19 40.20 -36.25 -17.62
CA THR A 19 39.49 -37.18 -16.75
C THR A 19 38.06 -36.70 -16.54
N ALA A 20 37.09 -37.42 -17.12
CA ALA A 20 35.68 -37.28 -16.79
C ALA A 20 35.46 -37.75 -15.34
N GLN A 21 35.24 -36.81 -14.43
CA GLN A 21 34.72 -37.12 -13.11
C GLN A 21 33.21 -37.42 -13.25
N SER A 22 32.86 -38.62 -12.78
CA SER A 22 31.48 -39.09 -12.59
C SER A 22 30.62 -38.03 -11.88
N LEU A 23 29.47 -37.74 -12.48
CA LEU A 23 28.44 -36.83 -11.97
C LEU A 23 27.36 -37.57 -11.17
N ASP A 24 27.70 -38.69 -10.53
CA ASP A 24 26.77 -39.43 -9.69
C ASP A 24 27.04 -39.14 -8.21
N THR A 25 26.52 -38.00 -7.75
CA THR A 25 25.88 -37.79 -6.42
C THR A 25 25.72 -36.30 -6.15
N PHE A 26 24.77 -35.65 -6.82
CA PHE A 26 24.20 -34.43 -6.28
C PHE A 26 23.14 -34.81 -5.24
N PRO A 27 23.28 -34.42 -3.96
CA PRO A 27 22.15 -34.51 -3.05
C PRO A 27 21.03 -33.64 -3.62
N ALA A 28 19.85 -34.24 -3.80
CA ALA A 28 18.67 -33.53 -4.27
C ALA A 28 18.48 -32.27 -3.41
N LYS A 29 18.68 -31.10 -4.03
CA LYS A 29 18.37 -29.81 -3.45
C LYS A 29 16.90 -29.87 -3.08
N LYS A 30 16.59 -29.93 -1.78
CA LYS A 30 15.21 -29.80 -1.27
C LYS A 30 14.62 -28.58 -1.96
N THR A 31 13.66 -28.80 -2.84
CA THR A 31 12.84 -27.75 -3.42
C THR A 31 12.17 -27.06 -2.26
N GLY A 32 12.75 -25.94 -1.80
CA GLY A 32 12.14 -25.11 -0.79
C GLY A 32 10.75 -24.76 -1.30
N ALA A 33 9.72 -25.19 -0.58
CA ALA A 33 8.35 -24.82 -0.89
C ALA A 33 8.29 -23.30 -1.03
N MET A 34 7.81 -22.81 -2.17
CA MET A 34 7.57 -21.37 -2.33
C MET A 34 6.71 -20.89 -1.14
N PRO A 35 7.01 -19.71 -0.56
CA PRO A 35 6.22 -19.19 0.54
C PRO A 35 4.75 -19.06 0.09
N LYS A 36 3.83 -19.65 0.87
CA LYS A 36 2.39 -19.53 0.62
C LYS A 36 2.02 -18.04 0.59
N LYS A 37 1.38 -17.59 -0.49
CA LYS A 37 0.88 -16.20 -0.59
C LYS A 37 -0.06 -15.92 0.58
N THR A 38 0.15 -14.79 1.27
CA THR A 38 -0.70 -14.37 2.39
C THR A 38 -2.09 -13.93 1.89
N ALA A 39 -3.09 -13.92 2.78
CA ALA A 39 -4.44 -13.47 2.41
C ALA A 39 -4.44 -12.03 1.86
N ALA A 40 -3.66 -11.13 2.47
CA ALA A 40 -3.48 -9.76 1.99
C ALA A 40 -2.93 -9.72 0.55
N MET A 41 -1.97 -10.59 0.20
CA MET A 41 -1.43 -10.66 -1.17
C MET A 41 -2.46 -11.23 -2.17
N VAL A 42 -3.26 -12.21 -1.76
CA VAL A 42 -4.30 -12.81 -2.61
C VAL A 42 -5.42 -11.81 -2.90
N PHE A 43 -5.80 -11.01 -1.92
CA PHE A 43 -6.89 -10.04 -2.01
C PHE A 43 -6.41 -8.60 -2.25
N ALA A 44 -5.15 -8.37 -2.65
CA ALA A 44 -4.58 -7.03 -2.76
C ALA A 44 -5.44 -6.06 -3.60
N LYS A 45 -5.95 -6.52 -4.75
CA LYS A 45 -6.83 -5.71 -5.61
C LYS A 45 -8.18 -5.39 -4.95
N ALA A 46 -8.75 -6.34 -4.20
CA ALA A 46 -9.97 -6.11 -3.45
C ALA A 46 -9.72 -5.15 -2.27
N GLY A 47 -8.57 -5.27 -1.60
CA GLY A 47 -8.14 -4.36 -0.55
C GLY A 47 -7.96 -2.93 -1.05
N GLU A 48 -7.43 -2.73 -2.26
CA GLU A 48 -7.35 -1.41 -2.89
C GLU A 48 -8.73 -0.81 -3.15
N THR A 49 -9.65 -1.58 -3.75
CA THR A 49 -11.04 -1.13 -3.93
C THR A 49 -11.71 -0.83 -2.58
N TRP A 50 -11.48 -1.66 -1.56
CA TRP A 50 -12.00 -1.44 -0.22
C TRP A 50 -11.49 -0.14 0.42
N ALA A 51 -10.24 0.24 0.17
CA ALA A 51 -9.70 1.50 0.65
C ALA A 51 -10.39 2.73 0.03
N TYR A 52 -10.81 2.67 -1.26
CA TYR A 52 -11.68 3.70 -1.86
C TYR A 52 -13.05 3.74 -1.16
N ILE A 53 -13.67 2.57 -0.97
CA ILE A 53 -14.99 2.46 -0.31
C ILE A 53 -14.94 3.08 1.09
N LEU A 54 -13.90 2.78 1.87
CA LEU A 54 -13.72 3.35 3.20
C LEU A 54 -13.42 4.87 3.16
N ALA A 55 -12.77 5.37 2.11
CA ALA A 55 -12.52 6.80 1.93
C ALA A 55 -13.84 7.55 1.66
N ASP A 56 -14.60 7.09 0.66
CA ASP A 56 -15.87 7.69 0.28
C ASP A 56 -16.89 7.56 1.41
N ARG A 57 -16.87 6.45 2.16
CA ARG A 57 -17.71 6.26 3.35
C ARG A 57 -17.45 7.35 4.40
N LYS A 58 -16.18 7.69 4.63
CA LYS A 58 -15.77 8.74 5.58
C LYS A 58 -16.21 10.12 5.07
N SER A 59 -15.95 10.43 3.81
CA SER A 59 -16.38 11.69 3.19
C SER A 59 -17.91 11.85 3.21
N LEU A 60 -18.65 10.77 2.97
CA LEU A 60 -20.10 10.75 3.02
C LEU A 60 -20.63 10.97 4.44
N GLU A 61 -20.00 10.34 5.44
CA GLU A 61 -20.35 10.57 6.84
C GLU A 61 -20.15 12.04 7.23
N GLU A 62 -19.01 12.62 6.85
CA GLU A 62 -18.68 14.02 7.11
C GLU A 62 -19.70 14.96 6.45
N ALA A 63 -19.98 14.80 5.15
CA ALA A 63 -20.94 15.62 4.43
C ALA A 63 -22.36 15.57 5.05
N ILE A 64 -22.81 14.38 5.45
CA ILE A 64 -24.12 14.21 6.09
C ILE A 64 -24.15 14.82 7.52
N GLN A 65 -23.05 14.74 8.26
CA GLN A 65 -22.97 15.30 9.62
C GLN A 65 -22.89 16.82 9.60
N THR A 66 -22.17 17.41 8.65
CA THR A 66 -22.01 18.87 8.48
C THR A 66 -23.15 19.52 7.71
N GLY A 67 -24.08 18.73 7.16
CA GLY A 67 -25.23 19.24 6.40
C GLY A 67 -24.89 19.66 4.97
N GLN A 68 -23.75 19.23 4.43
CA GLN A 68 -23.34 19.45 3.05
C GLN A 68 -24.07 18.49 2.09
N LEU A 69 -25.42 18.54 2.11
CA LEU A 69 -26.27 17.67 1.29
C LEU A 69 -25.97 17.75 -0.23
N PRO A 70 -25.61 18.91 -0.82
CA PRO A 70 -25.26 18.97 -2.24
C PRO A 70 -24.05 18.10 -2.65
N GLU A 71 -23.14 17.80 -1.72
CA GLU A 71 -21.97 16.96 -1.99
C GLU A 71 -22.29 15.45 -1.92
N VAL A 72 -23.46 15.09 -1.38
CA VAL A 72 -23.82 13.69 -1.12
C VAL A 72 -23.92 12.88 -2.41
N HIS A 73 -24.47 13.44 -3.48
CA HIS A 73 -24.65 12.78 -4.79
C HIS A 73 -23.33 12.19 -5.31
N ASP A 74 -22.33 13.04 -5.49
CA ASP A 74 -21.04 12.66 -6.07
C ASP A 74 -20.33 11.61 -5.19
N ILE A 75 -20.36 11.81 -3.88
CA ILE A 75 -19.69 10.91 -2.93
C ILE A 75 -20.39 9.55 -2.88
N VAL A 76 -21.72 9.51 -2.78
CA VAL A 76 -22.46 8.25 -2.61
C VAL A 76 -22.44 7.40 -3.89
N PHE A 77 -22.39 8.03 -5.07
CA PHE A 77 -22.22 7.30 -6.32
C PHE A 77 -20.79 6.85 -6.57
N SER A 78 -19.76 7.63 -6.18
CA SER A 78 -18.38 7.13 -6.16
C SER A 78 -18.25 5.88 -5.27
N LEU A 79 -18.86 5.90 -4.08
CA LEU A 79 -18.91 4.76 -3.16
C LEU A 79 -19.59 3.56 -3.80
N ARG A 80 -20.78 3.77 -4.38
CA ARG A 80 -21.55 2.72 -5.07
C ARG A 80 -20.71 2.07 -6.16
N ASP A 81 -20.10 2.88 -7.02
CA ASP A 81 -19.35 2.39 -8.18
C ASP A 81 -18.14 1.57 -7.72
N SER A 82 -17.44 2.03 -6.68
CA SER A 82 -16.37 1.26 -6.04
C SER A 82 -16.88 -0.09 -5.51
N VAL A 83 -18.04 -0.12 -4.83
CA VAL A 83 -18.68 -1.35 -4.34
C VAL A 83 -19.05 -2.30 -5.49
N VAL A 84 -19.59 -1.79 -6.59
CA VAL A 84 -19.93 -2.57 -7.80
C VAL A 84 -18.69 -3.20 -8.43
N THR A 85 -17.51 -2.58 -8.32
CA THR A 85 -16.27 -3.17 -8.84
C THR A 85 -15.72 -4.31 -7.97
N LEU A 86 -16.08 -4.36 -6.69
CA LEU A 86 -15.46 -5.24 -5.70
C LEU A 86 -15.56 -6.75 -6.02
N PRO A 87 -16.68 -7.30 -6.53
CA PRO A 87 -16.76 -8.70 -6.95
C PRO A 87 -15.69 -9.09 -7.97
N TYR A 88 -15.41 -8.22 -8.95
CA TYR A 88 -14.41 -8.48 -9.99
C TYR A 88 -12.97 -8.49 -9.45
N LYS A 89 -12.73 -7.87 -8.29
CA LYS A 89 -11.43 -7.87 -7.61
C LYS A 89 -11.30 -8.98 -6.56
N SER A 90 -12.38 -9.71 -6.28
CA SER A 90 -12.50 -10.68 -5.19
C SER A 90 -12.60 -12.12 -5.70
N THR A 91 -11.96 -12.43 -6.82
CA THR A 91 -12.08 -13.72 -7.52
C THR A 91 -11.62 -14.94 -6.70
N ALA A 92 -10.84 -14.72 -5.63
CA ALA A 92 -10.40 -15.76 -4.72
C ALA A 92 -11.42 -16.11 -3.61
N LEU A 93 -12.58 -15.45 -3.54
CA LEU A 93 -13.64 -15.84 -2.62
C LEU A 93 -14.27 -17.18 -3.02
N SER A 94 -14.69 -17.97 -2.02
CA SER A 94 -15.53 -19.14 -2.28
C SER A 94 -16.84 -18.75 -2.98
N PRO A 95 -17.47 -19.63 -3.77
CA PRO A 95 -18.73 -19.34 -4.46
C PRO A 95 -19.84 -18.80 -3.55
N ALA A 96 -20.00 -19.37 -2.35
CA ALA A 96 -20.99 -18.91 -1.38
C ALA A 96 -20.74 -17.47 -0.91
N LYS A 97 -19.49 -17.14 -0.56
CA LYS A 97 -19.08 -15.78 -0.17
C LYS A 97 -19.19 -14.79 -1.33
N MET A 98 -18.90 -15.21 -2.56
CA MET A 98 -19.08 -14.39 -3.76
C MET A 98 -20.57 -14.09 -4.04
N ALA A 99 -21.46 -15.07 -3.87
CA ALA A 99 -22.89 -14.85 -4.00
C ALA A 99 -23.42 -13.88 -2.93
N ALA A 100 -22.97 -14.04 -1.67
CA ALA A 100 -23.29 -13.11 -0.59
C ALA A 100 -22.77 -11.69 -0.89
N LEU A 101 -21.54 -11.57 -1.41
CA LEU A 101 -20.95 -10.30 -1.82
C LEU A 101 -21.83 -9.60 -2.86
N LYS A 102 -22.19 -10.29 -3.95
CA LYS A 102 -23.02 -9.71 -5.03
C LYS A 102 -24.38 -9.23 -4.51
N LYS A 103 -25.05 -10.05 -3.68
CA LYS A 103 -26.33 -9.66 -3.07
C LYS A 103 -26.21 -8.36 -2.25
N ARG A 104 -25.10 -8.18 -1.52
CA ARG A 104 -24.85 -6.95 -0.75
C ARG A 104 -24.50 -5.77 -1.65
N VAL A 105 -23.77 -5.99 -2.74
CA VAL A 105 -23.52 -4.97 -3.77
C VAL A 105 -24.84 -4.40 -4.29
N ASP A 106 -25.81 -5.26 -4.63
CA ASP A 106 -27.14 -4.84 -5.08
C ASP A 106 -27.87 -4.02 -4.01
N ALA A 107 -27.80 -4.45 -2.74
CA ALA A 107 -28.40 -3.74 -1.62
C ALA A 107 -27.77 -2.34 -1.42
N VAL A 108 -26.44 -2.23 -1.53
CA VAL A 108 -25.73 -0.95 -1.43
C VAL A 108 -26.11 -0.02 -2.58
N ALA A 109 -26.24 -0.51 -3.82
CA ALA A 109 -26.65 0.31 -4.95
C ALA A 109 -28.03 0.93 -4.74
N ILE A 110 -28.99 0.12 -4.31
CA ILE A 110 -30.34 0.56 -3.98
C ILE A 110 -30.34 1.57 -2.82
N LEU A 111 -29.51 1.37 -1.80
CA LEU A 111 -29.39 2.29 -0.66
C LEU A 111 -28.72 3.61 -1.06
N ALA A 112 -27.72 3.57 -1.94
CA ALA A 112 -27.04 4.75 -2.46
C ALA A 112 -28.01 5.67 -3.20
N GLU A 113 -28.86 5.11 -4.07
CA GLU A 113 -29.93 5.87 -4.76
C GLU A 113 -30.91 6.53 -3.78
N ARG A 114 -31.23 5.88 -2.64
CA ARG A 114 -32.11 6.48 -1.63
C ARG A 114 -31.44 7.59 -0.84
N VAL A 115 -30.16 7.41 -0.47
CA VAL A 115 -29.38 8.43 0.21
C VAL A 115 -29.28 9.68 -0.65
N ASP A 116 -28.94 9.50 -1.93
CA ASP A 116 -28.89 10.53 -2.96
C ASP A 116 -30.23 11.27 -3.07
N LYS A 117 -31.31 10.54 -3.37
CA LYS A 117 -32.66 11.10 -3.49
C LYS A 117 -33.05 11.98 -2.31
N TYR A 118 -32.83 11.53 -1.07
CA TYR A 118 -33.22 12.31 0.11
C TYR A 118 -32.30 13.50 0.36
N ALA A 119 -31.03 13.43 -0.04
CA ALA A 119 -30.13 14.57 0.02
C ALA A 119 -30.53 15.66 -0.99
N ASP A 120 -30.90 15.28 -2.22
CA ASP A 120 -31.42 16.18 -3.25
C ASP A 120 -32.75 16.84 -2.85
N GLU A 121 -33.59 16.12 -2.10
CA GLU A 121 -34.82 16.66 -1.50
C GLU A 121 -34.54 17.59 -0.29
N GLY A 122 -33.30 17.68 0.19
CA GLY A 122 -32.93 18.43 1.40
C GLY A 122 -33.35 17.77 2.71
N ASP A 123 -33.81 16.51 2.69
CA ASP A 123 -34.31 15.80 3.87
C ASP A 123 -33.17 15.14 4.67
N ALA A 124 -32.47 15.96 5.45
CA ALA A 124 -31.35 15.50 6.27
C ALA A 124 -31.69 14.33 7.20
N THR A 125 -32.94 14.21 7.65
CA THR A 125 -33.36 13.13 8.56
C THR A 125 -33.42 11.81 7.82
N LYS A 126 -34.08 11.77 6.65
CA LYS A 126 -34.14 10.56 5.83
C LYS A 126 -32.78 10.21 5.23
N THR A 127 -31.97 11.19 4.82
CA THR A 127 -30.59 10.96 4.36
C THR A 127 -29.77 10.24 5.43
N LYS A 128 -29.81 10.70 6.69
CA LYS A 128 -29.14 10.04 7.82
C LYS A 128 -29.65 8.62 8.06
N ALA A 129 -30.97 8.42 7.99
CA ALA A 129 -31.58 7.11 8.21
C ALA A 129 -31.18 6.09 7.14
N GLU A 130 -31.19 6.47 5.87
CA GLU A 130 -30.76 5.60 4.76
C GLU A 130 -29.25 5.40 4.75
N TYR A 131 -28.46 6.41 5.10
CA TYR A 131 -27.01 6.24 5.26
C TYR A 131 -26.67 5.25 6.38
N ALA A 132 -27.39 5.27 7.51
CA ALA A 132 -27.20 4.29 8.57
C ALA A 132 -27.50 2.85 8.10
N ARG A 133 -28.45 2.66 7.17
CA ARG A 133 -28.72 1.35 6.55
C ARG A 133 -27.62 0.96 5.57
N LEU A 134 -27.17 1.90 4.72
CA LEU A 134 -26.03 1.71 3.80
C LEU A 134 -24.78 1.28 4.56
N ARG A 135 -24.48 1.96 5.68
CA ARG A 135 -23.33 1.66 6.54
C ARG A 135 -23.38 0.23 7.09
N LYS A 136 -24.55 -0.22 7.55
CA LYS A 136 -24.73 -1.61 8.03
C LYS A 136 -24.48 -2.64 6.95
N GLU A 137 -24.90 -2.36 5.72
CA GLU A 137 -24.59 -3.25 4.59
C GLU A 137 -23.10 -3.28 4.31
N LEU A 138 -22.41 -2.13 4.29
CA LEU A 138 -20.96 -2.05 4.11
C LEU A 138 -20.19 -2.82 5.20
N ASP A 139 -20.54 -2.64 6.48
CA ASP A 139 -19.89 -3.35 7.59
C ASP A 139 -19.94 -4.88 7.41
N ALA A 140 -20.97 -5.38 6.74
CA ALA A 140 -21.17 -6.80 6.51
C ALA A 140 -20.39 -7.38 5.32
N PHE A 141 -19.58 -6.57 4.61
CA PHE A 141 -18.64 -7.04 3.60
C PHE A 141 -17.40 -7.66 4.25
N GLU A 142 -16.85 -7.07 5.32
CA GLU A 142 -15.60 -7.50 5.93
C GLU A 142 -15.58 -8.99 6.32
N PRO A 143 -16.63 -9.56 6.95
CA PRO A 143 -16.65 -10.98 7.32
C PRO A 143 -16.63 -11.95 6.13
N LEU A 144 -16.90 -11.45 4.91
CA LEU A 144 -16.80 -12.26 3.70
C LEU A 144 -15.34 -12.57 3.36
N TYR A 145 -14.38 -11.75 3.81
CA TYR A 145 -12.97 -11.91 3.50
C TYR A 145 -12.22 -12.61 4.64
N PRO A 146 -11.07 -13.24 4.35
CA PRO A 146 -10.18 -13.71 5.41
C PRO A 146 -9.67 -12.54 6.28
N THR A 147 -9.27 -12.84 7.51
CA THR A 147 -8.64 -11.85 8.40
C THR A 147 -7.46 -11.17 7.72
N ASN A 148 -7.35 -9.85 7.86
CA ASN A 148 -6.31 -8.99 7.26
C ASN A 148 -6.28 -8.98 5.72
N ALA A 149 -7.31 -9.48 5.04
CA ALA A 149 -7.40 -9.40 3.58
C ALA A 149 -7.83 -8.01 3.08
N LEU A 150 -8.60 -7.28 3.89
CA LEU A 150 -9.05 -5.92 3.61
C LEU A 150 -8.42 -4.95 4.62
N PRO A 151 -8.08 -3.71 4.22
CA PRO A 151 -7.59 -2.70 5.14
C PRO A 151 -8.70 -2.23 6.09
N SER A 152 -8.32 -1.86 7.31
CA SER A 152 -9.24 -1.34 8.35
C SER A 152 -9.42 0.18 8.31
N SER A 153 -8.70 0.88 7.45
CA SER A 153 -8.78 2.33 7.28
C SER A 153 -8.81 2.71 5.80
N GLY A 154 -9.68 3.67 5.47
CA GLY A 154 -9.82 4.18 4.11
C GLY A 154 -8.78 5.21 3.70
N GLY A 155 -8.78 5.51 2.41
CA GLY A 155 -7.99 6.55 1.77
C GLY A 155 -7.68 6.17 0.33
N LYS A 156 -7.56 7.16 -0.56
CA LYS A 156 -7.23 6.95 -1.97
C LYS A 156 -6.06 5.96 -2.09
N PRO A 157 -6.24 4.80 -2.76
CA PRO A 157 -5.20 3.84 -3.01
C PRO A 157 -3.96 4.49 -3.55
N LEU A 158 -2.87 4.04 -2.96
CA LEU A 158 -1.53 4.45 -3.31
C LEU A 158 -1.26 4.12 -4.78
N SER A 159 -0.68 5.08 -5.49
CA SER A 159 -0.10 4.82 -6.79
C SER A 159 0.96 3.70 -6.68
N ALA A 160 1.32 3.06 -7.79
CA ALA A 160 2.40 2.07 -7.76
C ALA A 160 3.72 2.68 -7.24
N ALA A 161 3.95 3.97 -7.50
CA ALA A 161 5.10 4.70 -6.98
C ALA A 161 4.99 4.87 -5.45
N ASP A 162 3.84 5.29 -4.94
CA ASP A 162 3.60 5.43 -3.49
C ASP A 162 3.73 4.09 -2.76
N LYS A 163 3.23 2.99 -3.34
CA LYS A 163 3.41 1.65 -2.75
C LYS A 163 4.90 1.28 -2.65
N ARG A 164 5.68 1.55 -3.70
CA ARG A 164 7.14 1.31 -3.67
C ARG A 164 7.84 2.20 -2.66
N LEU A 165 7.37 3.44 -2.50
CA LEU A 165 7.96 4.38 -1.56
C LEU A 165 7.63 4.03 -0.11
N PHE A 166 6.36 3.81 0.23
CA PHE A 166 5.90 3.70 1.62
C PHE A 166 5.74 2.27 2.14
N LEU A 167 5.53 1.29 1.25
CA LEU A 167 5.17 -0.09 1.61
C LEU A 167 6.22 -1.14 1.21
N LEU A 168 7.39 -0.73 0.72
CA LEU A 168 8.52 -1.62 0.48
C LEU A 168 9.76 -1.09 1.20
N PRO A 169 10.64 -1.94 1.74
CA PRO A 169 11.88 -1.49 2.36
C PRO A 169 12.87 -0.95 1.31
N GLY A 170 13.86 -0.18 1.77
CA GLY A 170 14.99 0.32 0.96
C GLY A 170 15.84 1.34 1.73
N GLY A 171 17.15 1.38 1.47
CA GLY A 171 18.08 2.28 2.18
C GLY A 171 17.93 2.17 3.71
N LEU A 172 17.67 3.29 4.38
CA LEU A 172 17.41 3.32 5.83
C LEU A 172 16.01 2.85 6.24
N TYR A 173 15.06 2.72 5.31
CA TYR A 173 13.67 2.37 5.61
C TYR A 173 13.47 0.85 5.58
N THR A 174 13.16 0.28 6.73
CA THR A 174 13.10 -1.16 6.96
C THR A 174 11.67 -1.68 7.04
N GLU A 175 11.50 -3.01 7.00
CA GLU A 175 10.19 -3.62 7.24
C GLU A 175 9.62 -3.26 8.62
N SER A 176 10.47 -3.17 9.65
CA SER A 176 10.04 -2.74 10.97
C SER A 176 9.53 -1.31 10.99
N ASP A 177 10.10 -0.42 10.18
CA ASP A 177 9.62 0.95 10.05
C ASP A 177 8.25 0.99 9.36
N ILE A 178 8.03 0.18 8.32
CA ILE A 178 6.74 0.06 7.64
C ILE A 178 5.66 -0.36 8.63
N VAL A 179 5.94 -1.41 9.42
CA VAL A 179 5.02 -1.89 10.46
C VAL A 179 4.80 -0.83 11.54
N ALA A 180 5.86 -0.18 12.03
CA ALA A 180 5.76 0.90 13.03
C ALA A 180 4.93 2.09 12.54
N ASN A 181 4.96 2.38 11.24
CA ASN A 181 4.15 3.42 10.64
C ASN A 181 2.71 2.99 10.35
N GLY A 182 2.38 1.71 10.51
CA GLY A 182 1.03 1.16 10.32
C GLY A 182 0.78 0.58 8.93
N SER A 183 1.82 0.23 8.17
CA SER A 183 1.73 -0.32 6.81
C SER A 183 0.85 0.53 5.87
N THR A 184 1.04 1.85 5.94
CA THR A 184 0.23 2.88 5.26
C THR A 184 1.13 3.93 4.60
N SER A 185 0.55 4.83 3.79
CA SER A 185 1.24 6.08 3.42
C SER A 185 0.94 7.23 4.39
N PRO A 186 1.75 8.30 4.36
CA PRO A 186 1.47 9.55 5.03
C PRO A 186 0.16 10.20 4.57
N TYR A 187 -0.18 10.09 3.27
CA TYR A 187 -1.40 10.66 2.71
C TYR A 187 -2.66 10.00 3.25
N GLN A 188 -2.60 8.70 3.53
CA GLN A 188 -3.69 7.96 4.15
C GLN A 188 -3.72 8.17 5.67
N LYS A 189 -2.58 8.05 6.33
CA LYS A 189 -2.46 8.18 7.80
C LYS A 189 -2.86 9.57 8.31
N TYR A 190 -2.56 10.60 7.53
CA TYR A 190 -2.69 11.99 7.92
C TYR A 190 -3.63 12.79 7.01
N ALA A 191 -4.58 12.13 6.37
CA ALA A 191 -5.51 12.73 5.40
C ALA A 191 -6.26 13.98 5.93
N SER A 192 -6.52 14.03 7.24
CA SER A 192 -7.24 15.15 7.89
C SER A 192 -6.32 16.11 8.67
N VAL A 193 -5.00 15.95 8.58
CA VAL A 193 -4.06 16.82 9.29
C VAL A 193 -3.78 18.06 8.44
N ILE A 194 -3.98 19.23 9.03
CA ILE A 194 -3.66 20.51 8.41
C ILE A 194 -2.13 20.66 8.35
N PRO A 195 -1.53 20.85 7.16
CA PRO A 195 -0.11 21.16 6.99
C PRO A 195 0.28 22.43 7.76
N MET A 196 1.45 22.43 8.39
CA MET A 196 1.95 23.57 9.15
C MET A 196 3.25 24.11 8.55
N HIS A 197 3.17 25.15 7.72
CA HIS A 197 4.33 25.74 7.05
C HIS A 197 4.79 27.04 7.74
N ASP A 198 4.90 27.00 9.08
CA ASP A 198 5.34 28.17 9.84
C ASP A 198 6.86 28.33 9.77
N ALA A 199 7.31 29.35 9.06
CA ALA A 199 8.73 29.67 8.90
C ALA A 199 9.34 30.32 10.16
N LYS A 200 8.55 30.66 11.19
CA LYS A 200 9.04 31.26 12.44
C LYS A 200 9.62 30.17 13.35
N VAL A 201 10.88 29.84 13.10
CA VAL A 201 11.68 28.91 13.92
C VAL A 201 12.81 29.68 14.61
N ASN A 202 12.95 29.48 15.92
CA ASN A 202 14.02 30.08 16.71
C ASN A 202 15.22 29.11 16.80
N PRO A 203 16.44 29.62 17.05
CA PRO A 203 17.57 28.77 17.41
C PRO A 203 17.21 27.82 18.57
N GLY A 204 17.50 26.53 18.42
CA GLY A 204 17.12 25.47 19.35
C GLY A 204 15.79 24.77 19.04
N ASP A 205 14.94 25.33 18.17
CA ASP A 205 13.68 24.68 17.79
C ASP A 205 13.94 23.49 16.85
N ALA A 206 13.13 22.43 17.01
CA ALA A 206 13.07 21.36 16.02
C ALA A 206 12.49 21.88 14.71
N VAL A 207 13.04 21.42 13.59
CA VAL A 207 12.60 21.81 12.25
C VAL A 207 12.21 20.59 11.40
N CYS A 208 11.31 20.80 10.46
CA CYS A 208 11.01 19.81 9.43
C CYS A 208 12.28 19.46 8.65
N PRO A 209 12.64 18.18 8.50
CA PRO A 209 13.87 17.77 7.80
C PRO A 209 13.97 18.13 6.31
N ILE A 210 12.87 18.60 5.71
CA ILE A 210 12.77 18.99 4.30
C ILE A 210 12.65 20.50 4.13
N SER A 211 11.62 21.10 4.74
CA SER A 211 11.32 22.52 4.54
C SER A 211 12.05 23.45 5.53
N GLU A 212 12.68 22.91 6.57
CA GLU A 212 13.27 23.68 7.68
C GLU A 212 12.29 24.61 8.43
N THR A 213 10.98 24.42 8.21
CA THR A 213 9.91 25.12 8.94
C THR A 213 9.55 24.38 10.22
N LYS A 214 8.74 25.01 11.08
CA LYS A 214 8.26 24.38 12.30
C LYS A 214 7.48 23.09 11.97
N PRO A 215 7.81 21.94 12.59
CA PRO A 215 7.16 20.68 12.31
C PRO A 215 5.81 20.59 13.04
N ASN A 216 4.86 19.85 12.47
CA ASN A 216 3.60 19.55 13.13
C ASN A 216 3.77 18.30 13.98
N ALA A 217 3.66 18.44 15.31
CA ALA A 217 3.80 17.32 16.25
C ALA A 217 2.85 16.14 15.97
N LYS A 218 1.76 16.37 15.21
CA LYS A 218 0.81 15.33 14.77
C LYS A 218 1.29 14.53 13.56
N LEU A 219 2.44 14.85 12.98
CA LEU A 219 3.03 14.19 11.81
C LEU A 219 4.37 13.49 12.13
N PRO A 220 4.43 12.56 13.09
CA PRO A 220 5.61 11.72 13.28
C PRO A 220 5.72 10.66 12.16
N TRP A 221 6.93 10.27 11.78
CA TRP A 221 7.17 9.12 10.92
C TRP A 221 8.47 8.41 11.30
N VAL A 222 8.45 7.08 11.33
CA VAL A 222 9.60 6.25 11.71
C VAL A 222 10.43 5.89 10.47
N ILE A 223 11.74 6.14 10.50
CA ILE A 223 12.70 5.78 9.44
C ILE A 223 13.99 5.33 10.11
N GLY A 224 14.51 4.14 9.78
CA GLY A 224 15.72 3.61 10.39
C GLY A 224 15.61 3.44 11.91
N GLY A 225 14.42 3.07 12.40
CA GLY A 225 14.12 2.94 13.83
C GLY A 225 14.05 4.26 14.61
N LYS A 226 14.11 5.42 13.93
CA LYS A 226 14.08 6.75 14.56
C LYS A 226 12.83 7.51 14.14
N THR A 227 12.23 8.24 15.08
CA THR A 227 11.04 9.07 14.82
C THR A 227 11.46 10.46 14.38
N TYR A 228 10.99 10.88 13.21
CA TYR A 228 11.14 12.22 12.66
C TYR A 228 9.78 12.94 12.68
N ILE A 229 9.76 14.26 12.81
CA ILE A 229 8.51 15.05 12.81
C ILE A 229 8.53 16.00 11.61
N PHE A 230 7.41 16.06 10.88
CA PHE A 230 7.31 16.79 9.62
C PHE A 230 6.25 17.90 9.67
N CYS A 231 6.36 18.87 8.79
CA CYS A 231 5.35 19.92 8.65
C CYS A 231 4.10 19.46 7.86
N CYS A 232 4.26 18.50 6.95
CA CYS A 232 3.19 18.02 6.08
C CYS A 232 3.47 16.60 5.52
N PRO A 233 2.43 15.88 5.04
CA PRO A 233 2.61 14.55 4.43
C PRO A 233 3.56 14.51 3.23
N PRO A 234 3.58 15.48 2.30
CA PRO A 234 4.56 15.52 1.21
C PRO A 234 6.03 15.50 1.68
N CYS A 235 6.36 16.22 2.77
CA CYS A 235 7.72 16.21 3.32
C CYS A 235 8.15 14.83 3.82
N ILE A 236 7.21 14.01 4.31
CA ILE A 236 7.51 12.61 4.67
C ILE A 236 7.93 11.83 3.42
N GLY A 237 7.21 11.99 2.30
CA GLY A 237 7.54 11.32 1.04
C GLY A 237 8.90 11.72 0.48
N GLU A 238 9.21 13.01 0.46
CA GLU A 238 10.50 13.52 -0.01
C GLU A 238 11.65 13.04 0.87
N PHE A 239 11.48 13.10 2.19
CA PHE A 239 12.50 12.65 3.13
C PHE A 239 12.71 11.15 3.08
N LEU A 240 11.63 10.36 2.94
CA LEU A 240 11.73 8.92 2.76
C LEU A 240 12.45 8.57 1.45
N THR A 241 12.18 9.32 0.38
CA THR A 241 12.92 9.16 -0.90
C THR A 241 14.42 9.36 -0.67
N LYS A 242 14.81 10.44 0.01
CA LYS A 242 16.19 10.71 0.39
C LYS A 242 16.79 9.59 1.25
N ALA A 243 16.07 9.10 2.25
CA ALA A 243 16.50 8.02 3.12
C ALA A 243 16.70 6.68 2.39
N LYS A 244 15.98 6.46 1.29
CA LYS A 244 16.15 5.28 0.43
C LYS A 244 17.31 5.42 -0.55
N THR A 245 17.47 6.59 -1.17
CA THR A 245 18.41 6.77 -2.29
C THR A 245 19.78 7.30 -1.86
N THR A 246 19.83 8.14 -0.84
CA THR A 246 21.04 8.80 -0.35
C THR A 246 21.13 8.75 1.19
N PRO A 247 21.09 7.55 1.79
CA PRO A 247 20.95 7.35 3.23
C PRO A 247 22.04 8.04 4.07
N SER A 248 23.25 8.19 3.55
CA SER A 248 24.36 8.87 4.24
C SER A 248 24.12 10.36 4.51
N THR A 249 23.16 10.97 3.81
CA THR A 249 22.82 12.40 3.96
C THR A 249 21.70 12.65 4.97
N VAL A 250 21.11 11.57 5.51
CA VAL A 250 20.07 11.63 6.54
C VAL A 250 20.75 11.74 7.90
N LYS A 251 20.45 12.82 8.63
CA LYS A 251 20.94 13.02 10.00
C LYS A 251 20.04 12.26 10.99
N SER A 252 20.49 12.11 12.23
CA SER A 252 19.59 11.73 13.32
C SER A 252 18.55 12.83 13.57
N PRO A 253 17.41 12.55 14.22
CA PRO A 253 16.40 13.55 14.55
C PRO A 253 16.97 14.79 15.24
N GLU A 254 17.94 14.61 16.14
CA GLU A 254 18.61 15.69 16.88
C GLU A 254 19.47 16.59 15.97
N GLY A 255 19.77 16.15 14.74
CA GLY A 255 20.47 16.93 13.72
C GLY A 255 19.56 17.89 12.95
N TYR A 256 18.24 17.86 13.19
CA TYR A 256 17.23 18.74 12.60
C TYR A 256 16.73 19.77 13.62
N ILE A 257 17.68 20.49 14.20
CA ILE A 257 17.46 21.61 15.10
C ILE A 257 17.96 22.88 14.42
N LYS A 258 17.20 23.98 14.50
CA LYS A 258 17.64 25.29 14.00
C LYS A 258 18.85 25.75 14.82
N LYS A 259 19.95 26.07 14.14
CA LYS A 259 21.13 26.66 14.76
C LYS A 259 20.99 28.16 14.90
#